data_AF-A0A8I0MTY2-F1
#
_entry.id   AF-A0A8I0MTY2-F1
#
_cell.length_a   1.000
_cell.length_b   1.000
_cell.length_c   1.000
_cell.angle_alpha   90.00
_cell.angle_beta   90.00
_cell.angle_gamma   90.00
#
_symmetry.space_group_name_H-M   'P 1'
#
loop_
_entity.id
_entity.type
_entity.pdbx_description
1 polymer ?
#
loop_
_entity_poly.entity_id
_entity_poly.type
_entity_poly.pdbx_seq_one_letter_code
_entity_poly.pdbx_strand_id
1 'polypeptide(L)'
;MKMLKYYLLASCVLAALTIYSLGSWLMLPLAWFTVSVSLVTFAYATNYPHIFRKHGTGTIPWYVTWLFWPYLGFVHLYNAIERGRDVVDTFQPLTEDLFVACRLFPSDVDMLKAEGIEAILDVTAEFDGLNWSAEQQGLHYLNIPVLDHQVPTPEQLAHAMAWIEAQHKLNRKVVVHCALGRGRSVFFCTAYLLLTNPQYSVREALEKIQNQRETARLNKQQLRGLTKLHQNKNFSHELSAVLIVNPVSGSGKWSEYENEIVGMLTEKYRLSISLTEKDTDVSVLAQHLVSQVQPHIVIAGGGDGTLASVAHGIYQQDTLFGILPLGTANSLATVLLGPMSKLDPVNQSCEAILAGKTKAIDIMHCNGRAALLVAAVGFGQEMIERASREEKNHSGQLAYIRGLWQAVSENKPFECQVSFDGGEHFAMKCVSLVIANAAPKTTILAQGHGEPIYDDGLLDVTILPAEPSGAQNLTVAELILPKLDDASSNIRTAQCEKINIAFATDQHYALDGEILSAKDIEIKIQKHALDVAVP
;
A
#
# COMPACT_ATOMS: atom_id res chain seq x y z
N MET A 1 -28.87 11.73 -22.15
CA MET A 1 -29.62 11.55 -23.43
C MET A 1 -29.48 12.70 -24.43
N LYS A 2 -29.59 13.99 -24.05
CA LYS A 2 -29.44 15.08 -25.03
C LYS A 2 -28.01 15.17 -25.63
N MET A 3 -26.98 15.13 -24.80
CA MET A 3 -25.57 15.16 -25.23
C MET A 3 -25.20 14.03 -26.19
N LEU A 4 -25.62 12.79 -25.89
CA LEU A 4 -25.38 11.64 -26.76
C LEU A 4 -25.95 11.83 -28.17
N LYS A 5 -27.14 12.43 -28.30
CA LYS A 5 -27.75 12.71 -29.61
C LYS A 5 -26.92 13.73 -30.41
N TYR A 6 -26.36 14.74 -29.75
CA TYR A 6 -25.49 15.72 -30.41
C TYR A 6 -24.18 15.09 -30.87
N TYR A 7 -23.53 14.27 -30.04
CA TYR A 7 -22.29 13.58 -30.45
C TYR A 7 -22.52 12.57 -31.56
N LEU A 8 -23.63 11.82 -31.52
CA LEU A 8 -23.99 10.88 -32.59
C LEU A 8 -24.24 11.63 -33.90
N LEU A 9 -25.01 12.71 -33.88
CA LEU A 9 -25.25 13.53 -35.07
C LEU A 9 -23.93 14.12 -35.61
N ALA A 10 -23.10 14.68 -34.73
CA ALA A 10 -21.81 15.24 -35.11
C ALA A 10 -20.89 14.18 -35.73
N SER A 11 -20.83 12.98 -35.14
CA SER A 11 -20.07 11.83 -35.68
C SER A 11 -20.57 11.44 -37.07
N CYS A 12 -21.89 11.31 -37.28
CA CYS A 12 -22.45 10.98 -38.59
C CYS A 12 -22.15 12.06 -39.65
N VAL A 13 -22.27 13.34 -39.28
CA VAL A 13 -21.96 14.47 -40.19
C VAL A 13 -20.48 14.49 -40.54
N LEU A 14 -19.59 14.34 -39.56
CA LEU A 14 -18.14 14.30 -39.79
C LEU A 14 -17.75 13.09 -40.63
N ALA A 15 -18.37 11.92 -40.43
CA ALA A 15 -18.14 10.74 -41.25
C ALA A 15 -18.55 10.98 -42.72
N ALA A 16 -19.72 11.59 -42.95
CA ALA A 16 -20.18 11.94 -44.30
C ALA A 16 -19.23 12.96 -44.98
N LEU A 17 -18.78 13.98 -44.24
CA LEU A 17 -17.79 14.95 -44.73
C LEU A 17 -16.45 14.30 -45.03
N THR A 18 -16.00 13.36 -44.19
CA THR A 18 -14.76 12.59 -44.42
C THR A 18 -14.85 11.80 -45.72
N ILE A 19 -15.96 11.09 -45.96
CA ILE A 19 -16.22 10.34 -47.20
C ILE A 19 -16.26 11.29 -48.41
N TYR A 20 -16.95 12.43 -48.29
CA TYR A 20 -17.01 13.43 -49.37
C TYR A 20 -15.64 14.03 -49.71
N SER A 21 -14.75 14.13 -48.71
CA SER A 21 -13.41 14.70 -48.85
C SER A 21 -12.33 13.70 -49.29
N LEU A 22 -12.69 12.46 -49.66
CA LEU A 22 -11.75 11.43 -50.11
C LEU A 22 -10.82 11.96 -51.22
N GLY A 23 -9.51 11.79 -51.04
CA GLY A 23 -8.49 12.26 -51.97
C GLY A 23 -8.10 13.74 -51.82
N SER A 24 -8.72 14.48 -50.89
CA SER A 24 -8.31 15.85 -50.54
C SER A 24 -7.44 15.89 -49.29
N TRP A 25 -6.70 16.99 -49.09
CA TRP A 25 -5.91 17.23 -47.88
C TRP A 25 -6.76 17.34 -46.60
N LEU A 26 -8.07 17.61 -46.73
CA LEU A 26 -9.02 17.69 -45.61
C LEU A 26 -9.43 16.31 -45.07
N MET A 27 -9.18 15.23 -45.81
CA MET A 27 -9.57 13.88 -45.44
C MET A 27 -8.99 13.46 -44.09
N LEU A 28 -7.69 13.68 -43.86
CA LEU A 28 -7.02 13.24 -42.65
C LEU A 28 -7.50 14.00 -41.40
N PRO A 29 -7.61 15.35 -41.40
CA PRO A 29 -8.24 16.08 -40.29
C PRO A 29 -9.68 15.66 -40.01
N LEU A 30 -10.52 15.52 -41.05
CA LEU A 30 -11.92 15.13 -40.87
C LEU A 30 -12.05 13.70 -40.34
N ALA A 31 -11.20 12.78 -40.80
CA ALA A 31 -11.14 11.42 -40.28
C ALA A 31 -10.75 11.40 -38.79
N TRP A 32 -9.75 12.20 -38.39
CA TRP A 32 -9.35 12.33 -36.99
C TRP A 32 -10.48 12.88 -36.10
N PHE A 33 -11.17 13.95 -36.54
CA PHE A 33 -12.36 14.47 -35.85
C PHE A 33 -13.47 13.42 -35.75
N THR A 34 -13.72 12.68 -36.83
CA THR A 34 -14.71 11.60 -36.88
C THR A 34 -14.38 10.52 -35.85
N VAL A 35 -13.14 10.02 -35.83
CA VAL A 35 -12.71 8.99 -34.88
C VAL A 35 -12.84 9.52 -33.44
N SER A 36 -12.34 10.73 -33.18
CA SER A 36 -12.39 11.36 -31.86
C SER A 36 -13.81 11.46 -31.30
N VAL A 37 -14.73 12.07 -32.06
CA VAL A 37 -16.14 12.24 -31.65
C VAL A 37 -16.88 10.91 -31.60
N SER A 38 -16.54 9.93 -32.46
CA SER A 38 -17.16 8.60 -32.42
C SER A 38 -16.77 7.82 -31.18
N LEU A 39 -15.50 7.89 -30.76
CA LEU A 39 -15.04 7.29 -29.51
C LEU A 39 -15.69 7.94 -28.28
N VAL A 40 -15.85 9.26 -28.29
CA VAL A 40 -16.62 9.97 -27.25
C VAL A 40 -18.09 9.52 -27.25
N THR A 41 -18.70 9.42 -28.42
CA THR A 41 -20.08 8.93 -28.56
C THR A 41 -20.22 7.54 -27.97
N PHE A 42 -19.27 6.64 -28.27
CA PHE A 42 -19.20 5.31 -27.68
C PHE A 42 -19.09 5.38 -26.15
N ALA A 43 -18.16 6.17 -25.62
CA ALA A 43 -17.95 6.31 -24.18
C ALA A 43 -19.21 6.78 -23.44
N TYR A 44 -19.94 7.76 -23.98
CA TYR A 44 -21.20 8.25 -23.40
C TYR A 44 -22.37 7.27 -23.59
N ALA A 45 -22.35 6.44 -24.65
CA ALA A 45 -23.37 5.42 -24.88
C ALA A 45 -23.20 4.22 -23.93
N THR A 46 -21.97 3.83 -23.64
CA THR A 46 -21.64 2.68 -22.78
C THR A 46 -21.31 3.07 -21.33
N ASN A 47 -21.27 4.37 -21.03
CA ASN A 47 -20.81 4.91 -19.75
C ASN A 47 -19.40 4.41 -19.37
N TYR A 48 -18.46 4.47 -20.32
CA TYR A 48 -17.10 3.96 -20.17
C TYR A 48 -16.06 5.10 -20.05
N PRO A 49 -15.86 5.68 -18.85
CA PRO A 49 -14.94 6.80 -18.63
C PRO A 49 -13.46 6.42 -18.83
N HIS A 50 -13.10 5.15 -18.66
CA HIS A 50 -11.73 4.65 -18.78
C HIS A 50 -11.17 4.75 -20.21
N ILE A 51 -11.98 5.10 -21.21
CA ILE A 51 -11.51 5.38 -22.57
C ILE A 51 -10.45 6.48 -22.62
N PHE A 52 -10.53 7.45 -21.70
CA PHE A 52 -9.56 8.53 -21.58
C PHE A 52 -8.26 8.08 -20.90
N ARG A 53 -8.20 6.84 -20.39
CA ARG A 53 -7.03 6.24 -19.73
C ARG A 53 -6.35 7.16 -18.72
N LYS A 54 -7.16 7.95 -18.01
CA LYS A 54 -6.69 8.80 -16.93
C LYS A 54 -6.26 7.90 -15.77
N HIS A 55 -5.00 8.03 -15.35
CA HIS A 55 -4.45 7.27 -14.23
C HIS A 55 -5.02 7.80 -12.90
N GLY A 56 -4.86 7.05 -11.81
CA GLY A 56 -5.20 7.51 -10.46
C GLY A 56 -4.50 8.84 -10.10
N THR A 57 -3.31 9.05 -10.65
CA THR A 57 -2.52 10.28 -10.62
C THR A 57 -3.04 11.39 -11.53
N GLY A 58 -4.22 11.24 -12.15
CA GLY A 58 -4.83 12.28 -12.96
C GLY A 58 -4.18 12.57 -14.32
N THR A 59 -3.11 11.86 -14.69
CA THR A 59 -2.41 12.05 -15.97
C THR A 59 -3.08 11.25 -17.10
N ILE A 60 -3.21 11.88 -18.26
CA ILE A 60 -3.66 11.23 -19.50
C ILE A 60 -2.44 11.03 -20.42
N PRO A 61 -2.23 9.83 -20.99
CA PRO A 61 -1.14 9.62 -21.94
C PRO A 61 -1.25 10.56 -23.15
N TRP A 62 -0.11 11.12 -23.59
CA TRP A 62 -0.09 12.13 -24.66
C TRP A 62 -0.80 11.68 -25.95
N TYR A 63 -0.72 10.39 -26.30
CA TYR A 63 -1.36 9.84 -27.49
C TYR A 63 -2.89 9.78 -27.35
N VAL A 64 -3.40 9.61 -26.13
CA VAL A 64 -4.84 9.70 -25.84
C VAL A 64 -5.29 11.15 -25.90
N THR A 65 -4.53 12.07 -25.30
CA THR A 65 -4.80 13.52 -25.40
C THR A 65 -4.81 13.98 -26.85
N TRP A 66 -3.90 13.49 -27.67
CA TRP A 66 -3.89 13.76 -29.12
C TRP A 66 -5.11 13.15 -29.81
N LEU A 67 -5.43 11.88 -29.58
CA LEU A 67 -6.61 11.23 -30.16
C LEU A 67 -7.92 11.98 -29.84
N PHE A 68 -8.05 12.48 -28.61
CA PHE A 68 -9.22 13.21 -28.15
C PHE A 68 -9.14 14.73 -28.33
N TRP A 69 -8.06 15.28 -28.89
CA TRP A 69 -7.87 16.72 -29.02
C TRP A 69 -9.05 17.44 -29.68
N PRO A 70 -9.66 16.95 -30.78
CA PRO A 70 -10.81 17.60 -31.40
C PRO A 70 -11.99 17.82 -30.45
N TYR A 71 -12.25 16.84 -29.60
CA TYR A 71 -13.27 16.90 -28.56
C TYR A 71 -12.81 17.77 -27.38
N LEU A 72 -11.60 17.51 -26.85
CA LEU A 72 -11.08 18.19 -25.67
C LEU A 72 -10.96 19.70 -25.92
N GLY A 73 -10.47 20.12 -27.08
CA GLY A 73 -10.35 21.53 -27.45
C GLY A 73 -11.70 22.26 -27.39
N PHE A 74 -12.76 21.63 -27.91
CA PHE A 74 -14.12 22.18 -27.79
C PHE A 74 -14.59 22.27 -26.34
N VAL A 75 -14.38 21.19 -25.57
CA VAL A 75 -14.79 21.15 -24.15
C VAL A 75 -14.02 22.17 -23.30
N HIS A 76 -12.72 22.35 -23.55
CA HIS A 76 -11.89 23.36 -22.91
C HIS A 76 -12.43 24.77 -23.19
N LEU A 77 -12.74 25.07 -24.45
CA LEU A 77 -13.32 26.35 -24.84
C LEU A 77 -14.67 26.60 -24.18
N TYR A 78 -15.56 25.60 -24.23
CA TYR A 78 -16.88 25.68 -23.59
C TYR A 78 -16.76 25.94 -22.08
N ASN A 79 -15.90 25.19 -21.39
CA ASN A 79 -15.70 25.37 -19.95
C ASN A 79 -15.05 26.71 -19.61
N ALA A 80 -14.12 27.22 -20.43
CA ALA A 80 -13.52 28.54 -20.23
C ALA A 80 -14.57 29.66 -20.34
N ILE A 81 -15.48 29.55 -21.32
CA ILE A 81 -16.59 30.50 -21.49
C ILE A 81 -17.57 30.41 -20.31
N GLU A 82 -17.96 29.20 -19.91
CA GLU A 82 -18.88 29.00 -18.79
C GLU A 82 -18.29 29.43 -17.45
N ARG A 83 -16.98 29.22 -17.24
CA ARG A 83 -16.27 29.68 -16.04
C ARG A 83 -16.15 31.20 -15.99
N GLY A 84 -15.87 31.85 -17.13
CA GLY A 84 -15.85 33.32 -17.21
C GLY A 84 -17.21 33.98 -17.00
N ARG A 85 -18.30 33.20 -17.05
CA ARG A 85 -19.67 33.65 -16.74
C ARG A 85 -20.16 33.18 -15.37
N ASP A 86 -19.36 32.40 -14.65
CA ASP A 86 -19.72 31.92 -13.33
C ASP A 86 -19.64 33.07 -12.33
N VAL A 87 -20.65 33.15 -11.47
CA VAL A 87 -20.74 34.17 -10.41
C VAL A 87 -20.19 33.65 -9.08
N VAL A 88 -19.81 32.37 -9.06
CA VAL A 88 -19.38 31.68 -7.85
C VAL A 88 -17.88 31.45 -7.87
N ASP A 89 -17.26 31.60 -6.69
CA ASP A 89 -15.84 31.37 -6.49
C ASP A 89 -15.40 29.96 -6.92
N THR A 90 -14.10 29.85 -7.22
CA THR A 90 -13.44 28.63 -7.70
C THR A 90 -13.68 27.46 -6.75
N PHE A 91 -13.59 27.67 -5.44
CA PHE A 91 -13.93 26.68 -4.43
C PHE A 91 -14.65 27.33 -3.25
N GLN A 92 -15.49 26.55 -2.56
CA GLN A 92 -16.29 27.00 -1.43
C GLN A 92 -16.41 25.92 -0.35
N PRO A 93 -16.41 26.29 0.94
CA PRO A 93 -16.63 25.35 2.03
C PRO A 93 -18.08 24.86 2.04
N LEU A 94 -18.26 23.55 2.24
CA LEU A 94 -19.56 22.92 2.51
C LEU A 94 -19.72 22.58 3.99
N THR A 95 -18.61 22.13 4.60
CA THR A 95 -18.42 21.94 6.04
C THR A 95 -17.04 22.48 6.41
N GLU A 96 -16.61 22.33 7.66
CA GLU A 96 -15.27 22.74 8.11
C GLU A 96 -14.16 22.06 7.31
N ASP A 97 -14.32 20.76 7.00
CA ASP A 97 -13.29 19.95 6.36
C ASP A 97 -13.61 19.46 4.93
N LEU A 98 -14.72 19.91 4.32
CA LEU A 98 -15.11 19.50 2.97
C LEU A 98 -15.46 20.70 2.11
N PHE A 99 -14.83 20.76 0.93
CA PHE A 99 -14.96 21.83 -0.04
C PHE A 99 -15.45 21.29 -1.38
N VAL A 100 -16.15 22.13 -2.13
CA VAL A 100 -16.51 21.87 -3.52
C VAL A 100 -15.85 22.90 -4.42
N ALA A 101 -15.32 22.47 -5.56
CA ALA A 101 -14.66 23.35 -6.51
C ALA A 101 -15.03 23.08 -7.97
N CYS A 102 -14.84 24.09 -8.82
CA CYS A 102 -14.66 23.87 -10.26
C CYS A 102 -13.24 23.36 -10.55
N ARG A 103 -12.91 23.13 -11.82
CA ARG A 103 -11.62 22.52 -12.18
C ARG A 103 -10.48 23.37 -11.64
N LEU A 104 -9.59 22.72 -10.88
CA LEU A 104 -8.41 23.32 -10.33
C LEU A 104 -7.27 23.35 -11.36
N PHE A 105 -6.45 24.39 -11.29
CA PHE A 105 -5.25 24.60 -12.09
C PHE A 105 -4.02 24.76 -11.18
N PRO A 106 -2.79 24.57 -11.69
CA PRO A 106 -1.58 24.70 -10.86
C PRO A 106 -1.48 26.05 -10.13
N SER A 107 -2.07 27.11 -10.69
CA SER A 107 -2.18 28.43 -10.06
C SER A 107 -3.01 28.47 -8.78
N ASP A 108 -3.87 27.47 -8.57
CA ASP A 108 -4.80 27.45 -7.43
C ASP A 108 -4.17 26.78 -6.20
N VAL A 109 -3.01 26.11 -6.35
CA VAL A 109 -2.37 25.32 -5.28
C VAL A 109 -2.02 26.15 -4.05
N ASP A 110 -1.46 27.36 -4.23
CA ASP A 110 -1.11 28.23 -3.09
C ASP A 110 -2.34 28.66 -2.29
N MET A 111 -3.47 28.88 -2.97
CA MET A 111 -4.74 29.22 -2.34
C MET A 111 -5.32 28.04 -1.57
N LEU A 112 -5.22 26.81 -2.11
CA LEU A 112 -5.64 25.60 -1.40
C LEU A 112 -4.84 25.41 -0.11
N LYS A 113 -3.52 25.58 -0.17
CA LYS A 113 -2.64 25.51 1.00
C LYS A 113 -2.97 26.58 2.04
N ALA A 114 -3.28 27.81 1.61
CA ALA A 114 -3.66 28.90 2.51
C ALA A 114 -4.93 28.57 3.32
N GLU A 115 -5.85 27.80 2.76
CA GLU A 115 -7.07 27.32 3.45
C GLU A 115 -6.86 26.03 4.26
N GLY A 116 -5.64 25.47 4.22
CA GLY A 116 -5.30 24.19 4.85
C GLY A 116 -5.88 22.98 4.13
N ILE A 117 -6.13 23.09 2.83
CA ILE A 117 -6.58 21.96 2.00
C ILE A 117 -5.37 21.15 1.57
N GLU A 118 -5.36 19.88 1.96
CA GLU A 118 -4.25 18.94 1.73
C GLU A 118 -4.65 17.79 0.81
N ALA A 119 -5.95 17.61 0.53
CA ALA A 119 -6.45 16.47 -0.22
C ALA A 119 -7.43 16.89 -1.34
N ILE A 120 -7.25 16.34 -2.54
CA ILE A 120 -8.03 16.63 -3.74
C ILE A 120 -8.67 15.35 -4.28
N LEU A 121 -10.00 15.36 -4.38
CA LEU A 121 -10.76 14.36 -5.12
C LEU A 121 -11.19 14.93 -6.48
N ASP A 122 -10.53 14.48 -7.55
CA ASP A 122 -10.88 14.83 -8.93
C ASP A 122 -11.86 13.81 -9.50
N VAL A 123 -13.09 14.23 -9.80
CA VAL A 123 -14.11 13.34 -10.37
C VAL A 123 -14.28 13.46 -11.89
N THR A 124 -13.29 14.04 -12.58
CA THR A 124 -13.28 14.19 -14.03
C THR A 124 -12.58 13.03 -14.74
N ALA A 125 -13.16 12.59 -15.86
CA ALA A 125 -12.54 11.59 -16.72
C ALA A 125 -11.74 12.23 -17.86
N GLU A 126 -12.16 13.43 -18.31
CA GLU A 126 -11.77 13.99 -19.60
C GLU A 126 -10.51 14.86 -19.55
N PHE A 127 -10.08 15.28 -18.37
CA PHE A 127 -9.07 16.32 -18.21
C PHE A 127 -7.85 15.83 -17.46
N ASP A 128 -6.68 16.29 -17.86
CA ASP A 128 -5.49 16.18 -17.04
C ASP A 128 -5.70 16.89 -15.69
N GLY A 129 -5.32 16.20 -14.62
CA GLY A 129 -5.32 16.69 -13.24
C GLY A 129 -4.13 17.58 -12.94
N LEU A 130 -3.95 17.88 -11.65
CA LEU A 130 -2.89 18.77 -11.14
C LEU A 130 -1.54 18.07 -10.91
N ASN A 131 -1.43 16.77 -11.20
CA ASN A 131 -0.66 15.91 -10.32
C ASN A 131 0.86 16.04 -10.39
N TRP A 132 1.43 16.45 -11.53
CA TRP A 132 2.87 16.78 -11.55
C TRP A 132 3.21 17.91 -10.56
N SER A 133 2.26 18.82 -10.33
CA SER A 133 2.39 19.86 -9.31
C SER A 133 1.82 19.48 -7.95
N ALA A 134 0.73 18.69 -7.86
CA ALA A 134 0.04 18.47 -6.59
C ALA A 134 0.87 17.63 -5.60
N GLU A 135 1.36 16.45 -6.00
CA GLU A 135 2.17 15.58 -5.14
C GLU A 135 3.52 16.24 -4.78
N GLN A 136 4.17 16.90 -5.75
CA GLN A 136 5.39 17.69 -5.49
C GLN A 136 5.16 18.85 -4.51
N GLN A 137 3.92 19.29 -4.36
CA GLN A 137 3.51 20.35 -3.46
C GLN A 137 2.94 19.78 -2.14
N GLY A 138 2.97 18.47 -1.93
CA GLY A 138 2.49 17.81 -0.71
C GLY A 138 0.98 17.66 -0.62
N LEU A 139 0.26 17.68 -1.76
CA LEU A 139 -1.17 17.43 -1.80
C LEU A 139 -1.46 15.97 -2.14
N HIS A 140 -2.38 15.37 -1.40
CA HIS A 140 -2.92 14.04 -1.66
C HIS A 140 -3.99 14.12 -2.75
N TYR A 141 -3.92 13.24 -3.74
CA TYR A 141 -4.76 13.32 -4.93
C TYR A 141 -5.33 11.96 -5.29
N LEU A 142 -6.65 11.90 -5.49
CA LEU A 142 -7.34 10.74 -6.02
C LEU A 142 -8.20 11.14 -7.22
N ASN A 143 -8.12 10.37 -8.31
CA ASN A 143 -9.05 10.49 -9.43
C ASN A 143 -10.10 9.36 -9.45
N ILE A 144 -11.38 9.75 -9.47
CA ILE A 144 -12.51 8.85 -9.72
C ILE A 144 -13.19 9.27 -11.02
N PRO A 145 -12.87 8.63 -12.17
CA PRO A 145 -13.25 9.16 -13.46
C PRO A 145 -14.76 8.95 -13.71
N VAL A 146 -15.52 10.04 -13.76
CA VAL A 146 -16.96 10.03 -14.07
C VAL A 146 -17.22 10.95 -15.26
N LEU A 147 -17.88 10.43 -16.30
CA LEU A 147 -18.28 11.21 -17.47
C LEU A 147 -19.29 12.30 -17.09
N ASP A 148 -19.25 13.41 -17.80
CA ASP A 148 -20.17 14.52 -17.51
C ASP A 148 -21.65 14.12 -17.62
N HIS A 149 -22.47 14.66 -16.72
CA HIS A 149 -23.89 14.33 -16.56
C HIS A 149 -24.24 12.87 -16.21
N GLN A 150 -23.28 11.97 -16.07
CA GLN A 150 -23.52 10.58 -15.68
C GLN A 150 -23.56 10.41 -14.16
N VAL A 151 -23.90 9.19 -13.74
CA VAL A 151 -23.96 8.75 -12.34
C VAL A 151 -22.75 7.83 -12.10
N PRO A 152 -21.98 8.03 -11.02
CA PRO A 152 -20.92 7.09 -10.65
C PRO A 152 -21.50 5.70 -10.35
N THR A 153 -20.68 4.66 -10.50
CA THR A 153 -21.04 3.32 -10.03
C THR A 153 -21.01 3.26 -8.49
N PRO A 154 -21.68 2.26 -7.86
CA PRO A 154 -21.58 2.05 -6.42
C PRO A 154 -20.13 1.91 -5.93
N GLU A 155 -19.29 1.22 -6.70
CA GLU A 155 -17.87 0.99 -6.37
C GLU A 155 -17.07 2.29 -6.43
N GLN A 156 -17.26 3.10 -7.49
CA GLN A 156 -16.64 4.43 -7.59
C GLN A 156 -17.04 5.35 -6.43
N LEU A 157 -18.31 5.26 -6.00
CA LEU A 157 -18.79 6.07 -4.89
C LEU A 157 -18.24 5.57 -3.56
N ALA A 158 -18.24 4.26 -3.31
CA ALA A 158 -17.69 3.66 -2.11
C ALA A 158 -16.20 3.97 -1.95
N HIS A 159 -15.43 3.88 -3.04
CA HIS A 159 -14.02 4.23 -3.08
C HIS A 159 -13.79 5.70 -2.69
N ALA A 160 -14.52 6.62 -3.33
CA ALA A 160 -14.44 8.03 -2.99
C ALA A 160 -14.80 8.32 -1.53
N MET A 161 -15.86 7.70 -1.01
CA MET A 161 -16.29 7.92 0.38
C MET A 161 -15.25 7.40 1.37
N ALA A 162 -14.73 6.19 1.16
CA ALA A 162 -13.70 5.61 2.02
C ALA A 162 -12.40 6.42 1.98
N TRP A 163 -12.03 6.96 0.81
CA TRP A 163 -10.89 7.84 0.68
C TRP A 163 -11.08 9.18 1.41
N ILE A 164 -12.24 9.86 1.24
CA ILE A 164 -12.54 11.10 1.98
C ILE A 164 -12.49 10.85 3.49
N GLU A 165 -13.14 9.78 3.98
CA GLU A 165 -13.10 9.41 5.40
C GLU A 165 -11.67 9.16 5.90
N ALA A 166 -10.82 8.51 5.11
CA ALA A 166 -9.43 8.27 5.47
C ALA A 166 -8.63 9.58 5.59
N GLN A 167 -8.83 10.54 4.68
CA GLN A 167 -8.17 11.85 4.74
C GLN A 167 -8.65 12.65 5.97
N HIS A 168 -9.94 12.64 6.28
CA HIS A 168 -10.47 13.32 7.46
C HIS A 168 -9.96 12.71 8.77
N LYS A 169 -9.79 11.39 8.84
CA LYS A 169 -9.15 10.74 10.01
C LYS A 169 -7.68 11.14 10.20
N LEU A 170 -7.02 11.56 9.13
CA LEU A 170 -5.68 12.16 9.18
C LEU A 170 -5.71 13.68 9.40
N ASN A 171 -6.87 14.24 9.77
CA ASN A 171 -7.12 15.66 10.00
C ASN A 171 -6.89 16.55 8.77
N ARG A 172 -7.06 16.01 7.56
CA ARG A 172 -6.86 16.76 6.32
C ARG A 172 -8.19 17.28 5.77
N LYS A 173 -8.21 18.53 5.32
CA LYS A 173 -9.35 19.08 4.59
C LYS A 173 -9.33 18.59 3.14
N VAL A 174 -10.51 18.23 2.64
CA VAL A 174 -10.70 17.65 1.30
C VAL A 174 -11.46 18.60 0.39
N VAL A 175 -10.97 18.82 -0.82
CA VAL A 175 -11.71 19.48 -1.90
C VAL A 175 -12.13 18.48 -2.97
N VAL A 176 -13.41 18.51 -3.34
CA VAL A 176 -13.95 17.70 -4.44
C VAL A 176 -14.22 18.60 -5.63
N HIS A 177 -13.62 18.30 -6.78
CA HIS A 177 -13.81 19.11 -7.98
C HIS A 177 -14.24 18.32 -9.20
N CYS A 178 -14.95 19.01 -10.11
CA CYS A 178 -15.20 18.54 -11.46
C CYS A 178 -14.90 19.65 -12.47
N ALA A 179 -15.47 19.64 -13.67
CA ALA A 179 -15.25 20.71 -14.65
C ALA A 179 -15.71 22.10 -14.16
N LEU A 180 -17.00 22.24 -13.85
CA LEU A 180 -17.64 23.50 -13.43
C LEU A 180 -18.00 23.52 -11.93
N GLY A 181 -17.83 22.40 -11.22
CA GLY A 181 -18.19 22.29 -9.81
C GLY A 181 -19.70 22.27 -9.53
N ARG A 182 -20.54 21.94 -10.53
CA ARG A 182 -22.01 22.08 -10.45
C ARG A 182 -22.77 20.75 -10.34
N GLY A 183 -22.22 19.67 -10.90
CA GLY A 183 -22.94 18.40 -11.07
C GLY A 183 -22.25 17.22 -10.41
N ARG A 184 -21.16 16.74 -11.03
CA ARG A 184 -20.40 15.56 -10.53
C ARG A 184 -19.85 15.76 -9.12
N SER A 185 -19.08 16.82 -8.87
CA SER A 185 -18.55 17.10 -7.53
C SER A 185 -19.66 17.25 -6.49
N VAL A 186 -20.73 17.99 -6.83
CA VAL A 186 -21.94 18.13 -5.99
C VAL A 186 -22.55 16.76 -5.67
N PHE A 187 -22.59 15.83 -6.62
CA PHE A 187 -23.08 14.47 -6.38
C PHE A 187 -22.28 13.77 -5.28
N PHE A 188 -20.94 13.77 -5.38
CA PHE A 188 -20.06 13.15 -4.39
C PHE A 188 -20.15 13.86 -3.03
N CYS A 189 -20.15 15.19 -2.99
CA CYS A 189 -20.34 15.95 -1.75
C CYS A 189 -21.70 15.66 -1.10
N THR A 190 -22.77 15.56 -1.90
CA THR A 190 -24.11 15.22 -1.37
C THR A 190 -24.11 13.81 -0.79
N ALA A 191 -23.49 12.85 -1.48
CA ALA A 191 -23.37 11.48 -0.98
C ALA A 191 -22.60 11.42 0.34
N TYR A 192 -21.51 12.17 0.47
CA TYR A 192 -20.74 12.26 1.70
C TYR A 192 -21.54 12.88 2.86
N LEU A 193 -22.31 13.95 2.60
CA LEU A 193 -23.19 14.53 3.61
C LEU A 193 -24.26 13.53 4.07
N LEU A 194 -24.79 12.70 3.18
CA LEU A 194 -25.76 11.64 3.53
C LEU A 194 -25.12 10.51 4.33
N LEU A 195 -23.84 10.20 4.08
CA LEU A 195 -23.09 9.19 4.84
C LEU A 195 -22.82 9.64 6.28
N THR A 196 -22.39 10.89 6.44
CA THR A 196 -22.08 11.48 7.75
C THR A 196 -23.31 11.94 8.52
N ASN A 197 -24.44 12.16 7.83
CA ASN A 197 -25.71 12.57 8.42
C ASN A 197 -26.84 11.64 7.94
N PRO A 198 -26.96 10.42 8.51
CA PRO A 198 -27.94 9.42 8.07
C PRO A 198 -29.41 9.87 8.13
N GLN A 199 -29.70 10.91 8.91
CA GLN A 199 -31.02 11.52 9.06
C GLN A 199 -31.42 12.42 7.89
N TYR A 200 -30.46 12.86 7.06
CA TYR A 200 -30.75 13.73 5.93
C TYR A 200 -31.43 12.97 4.79
N SER A 201 -32.47 13.56 4.23
CA SER A 201 -32.95 13.22 2.90
C SER A 201 -31.99 13.77 1.83
N VAL A 202 -32.02 13.16 0.64
CA VAL A 202 -31.24 13.64 -0.53
C VAL A 202 -31.51 15.12 -0.83
N ARG A 203 -32.75 15.57 -0.61
CA ARG A 203 -33.15 16.95 -0.83
C ARG A 203 -32.51 17.89 0.17
N GLU A 204 -32.55 17.58 1.47
CA GLU A 204 -31.96 18.41 2.52
C GLU A 204 -30.44 18.52 2.35
N ALA A 205 -29.76 17.40 2.03
CA ALA A 205 -28.34 17.40 1.76
C ALA A 205 -27.97 18.30 0.55
N LEU A 206 -28.78 18.26 -0.52
CA LEU A 206 -28.56 19.11 -1.69
C LEU A 206 -28.86 20.58 -1.40
N GLU A 207 -29.93 20.89 -0.67
CA GLU A 207 -30.27 22.26 -0.25
C GLU A 207 -29.14 22.88 0.59
N LYS A 208 -28.51 22.10 1.47
CA LYS A 208 -27.34 22.54 2.25
C LYS A 208 -26.16 22.96 1.36
N ILE A 209 -25.90 22.20 0.29
CA ILE A 209 -24.85 22.56 -0.69
C ILE A 209 -25.26 23.78 -1.51
N GLN A 210 -26.52 23.86 -1.94
CA GLN A 210 -27.03 24.97 -2.74
C GLN A 210 -26.99 26.31 -2.00
N ASN A 211 -27.17 26.29 -0.68
CA ASN A 211 -27.04 27.49 0.16
C ASN A 211 -25.61 28.05 0.17
N GLN A 212 -24.59 27.21 -0.05
CA GLN A 212 -23.19 27.66 -0.18
C GLN A 212 -22.82 27.93 -1.64
N ARG A 213 -23.31 27.09 -2.56
CA ARG A 213 -23.01 27.13 -4.00
C ARG A 213 -24.30 27.15 -4.81
N GLU A 214 -24.79 28.33 -5.15
CA GLU A 214 -26.07 28.53 -5.86
C GLU A 214 -26.14 27.78 -7.21
N THR A 215 -25.00 27.59 -7.87
CA THR A 215 -24.90 26.90 -9.16
C THR A 215 -24.92 25.36 -9.04
N ALA A 216 -24.93 24.82 -7.82
CA ALA A 216 -24.99 23.39 -7.55
C ALA A 216 -26.33 22.79 -7.99
N ARG A 217 -26.29 21.88 -8.96
CA ARG A 217 -27.50 21.27 -9.54
C ARG A 217 -27.24 19.88 -10.08
N LEU A 218 -27.92 18.90 -9.49
CA LEU A 218 -28.01 17.55 -10.05
C LEU A 218 -29.05 17.50 -11.17
N ASN A 219 -28.72 16.82 -12.26
CA ASN A 219 -29.69 16.54 -13.30
C ASN A 219 -30.68 15.43 -12.86
N LYS A 220 -31.76 15.21 -13.62
CA LYS A 220 -32.79 14.20 -13.27
C LYS A 220 -32.23 12.77 -13.11
N GLN A 221 -31.21 12.41 -13.90
CA GLN A 221 -30.58 11.10 -13.86
C GLN A 221 -29.73 10.95 -12.59
N GLN A 222 -28.91 11.96 -12.29
CA GLN A 222 -28.11 12.05 -11.07
C GLN A 222 -28.95 12.04 -9.80
N LEU A 223 -30.02 12.84 -9.74
CA LEU A 223 -30.90 12.85 -8.57
C LEU A 223 -31.55 11.49 -8.31
N ARG A 224 -32.04 10.82 -9.38
CA ARG A 224 -32.59 9.46 -9.29
C ARG A 224 -31.54 8.44 -8.87
N GLY A 225 -30.33 8.52 -9.44
CA GLY A 225 -29.21 7.66 -9.11
C GLY A 225 -28.82 7.78 -7.64
N LEU A 226 -28.62 9.00 -7.15
CA LEU A 226 -28.28 9.26 -5.75
C LEU A 226 -29.37 8.78 -4.79
N THR A 227 -30.65 9.02 -5.13
CA THR A 227 -31.79 8.54 -4.32
C THR A 227 -31.79 7.02 -4.22
N LYS A 228 -31.56 6.32 -5.33
CA LYS A 228 -31.48 4.85 -5.35
C LYS A 228 -30.31 4.32 -4.52
N LEU A 229 -29.12 4.93 -4.67
CA LEU A 229 -27.94 4.53 -3.90
C LEU A 229 -28.13 4.77 -2.41
N HIS A 230 -28.73 5.91 -2.04
CA HIS A 230 -29.03 6.25 -0.65
C HIS A 230 -30.01 5.25 0.00
N GLN A 231 -31.10 4.92 -0.70
CA GLN A 231 -32.09 3.93 -0.23
C GLN A 231 -31.47 2.54 -0.02
N ASN A 232 -30.55 2.15 -0.90
CA ASN A 232 -29.91 0.85 -0.84
C ASN A 232 -28.72 0.80 0.13
N LYS A 233 -28.29 1.93 0.70
CA LYS A 233 -27.04 2.05 1.50
C LYS A 233 -25.76 1.65 0.74
N ASN A 234 -25.79 1.76 -0.60
CA ASN A 234 -24.70 1.32 -1.48
C ASN A 234 -23.70 2.45 -1.80
N PHE A 235 -23.07 3.02 -0.78
CA PHE A 235 -22.09 4.10 -0.96
C PHE A 235 -20.92 4.06 0.04
N SER A 236 -20.72 2.93 0.72
CA SER A 236 -19.58 2.71 1.63
C SER A 236 -19.14 1.25 1.56
N HIS A 237 -17.86 0.97 1.81
CA HIS A 237 -17.35 -0.40 1.90
C HIS A 237 -17.76 -1.05 3.23
N GLU A 238 -18.14 -2.32 3.18
CA GLU A 238 -18.40 -3.11 4.39
C GLU A 238 -17.10 -3.58 5.06
N LEU A 239 -16.06 -3.82 4.27
CA LEU A 239 -14.77 -4.26 4.75
C LEU A 239 -14.01 -3.10 5.40
N SER A 240 -13.44 -3.36 6.57
CA SER A 240 -12.65 -2.43 7.36
C SER A 240 -11.20 -2.90 7.46
N ALA A 241 -10.26 -1.96 7.36
CA ALA A 241 -8.85 -2.23 7.56
C ALA A 241 -8.23 -1.24 8.56
N VAL A 242 -7.38 -1.75 9.45
CA VAL A 242 -6.53 -0.93 10.30
C VAL A 242 -5.13 -0.94 9.70
N LEU A 243 -4.60 0.24 9.41
CA LEU A 243 -3.26 0.44 8.87
C LEU A 243 -2.37 1.04 9.96
N ILE A 244 -1.38 0.28 10.44
CA ILE A 244 -0.41 0.71 11.45
C ILE A 244 0.92 0.96 10.76
N VAL A 245 1.40 2.20 10.77
CA VAL A 245 2.57 2.60 9.98
C VAL A 245 3.65 3.20 10.86
N ASN A 246 4.89 2.76 10.66
CA ASN A 246 6.07 3.44 11.12
C ASN A 246 6.55 4.47 10.06
N PRO A 247 6.29 5.77 10.24
CA PRO A 247 6.52 6.76 9.19
C PRO A 247 8.01 7.01 8.91
N VAL A 248 8.92 6.68 9.84
CA VAL A 248 10.37 6.88 9.66
C VAL A 248 11.08 5.67 9.03
N SER A 249 10.37 4.56 8.81
CA SER A 249 10.94 3.38 8.15
C SER A 249 11.41 3.66 6.72
N GLY A 250 12.51 3.01 6.32
CA GLY A 250 13.00 3.02 4.95
C GLY A 250 13.49 4.37 4.44
N SER A 251 13.92 5.28 5.32
CA SER A 251 14.22 6.69 5.00
C SER A 251 12.98 7.55 4.75
N GLY A 252 11.86 7.24 5.41
CA GLY A 252 10.64 8.02 5.30
C GLY A 252 9.77 7.66 4.10
N LYS A 253 9.86 6.42 3.59
CA LYS A 253 9.08 5.96 2.41
C LYS A 253 7.58 6.17 2.54
N TRP A 254 7.05 6.21 3.77
CA TRP A 254 5.64 6.50 3.97
C TRP A 254 5.21 7.80 3.29
N SER A 255 5.97 8.90 3.41
CA SER A 255 5.57 10.17 2.81
C SER A 255 5.57 10.15 1.28
N GLU A 256 6.37 9.27 0.67
CA GLU A 256 6.42 9.05 -0.78
C GLU A 256 5.21 8.24 -1.27
N TYR A 257 4.86 7.17 -0.55
CA TYR A 257 3.86 6.19 -1.00
C TYR A 257 2.48 6.37 -0.38
N GLU A 258 2.31 7.25 0.60
CA GLU A 258 1.05 7.39 1.34
C GLU A 258 -0.15 7.64 0.40
N ASN A 259 -0.02 8.55 -0.57
CA ASN A 259 -1.12 8.87 -1.48
C ASN A 259 -1.56 7.64 -2.29
N GLU A 260 -0.58 6.89 -2.80
CA GLU A 260 -0.80 5.67 -3.59
C GLU A 260 -1.42 4.56 -2.73
N ILE A 261 -0.84 4.27 -1.55
CA ILE A 261 -1.33 3.24 -0.61
C ILE A 261 -2.78 3.53 -0.19
N VAL A 262 -3.06 4.75 0.26
CA VAL A 262 -4.41 5.13 0.69
C VAL A 262 -5.37 5.11 -0.50
N GLY A 263 -4.95 5.58 -1.67
CA GLY A 263 -5.72 5.50 -2.91
C GLY A 263 -6.11 4.07 -3.28
N MET A 264 -5.15 3.13 -3.30
CA MET A 264 -5.39 1.73 -3.67
C MET A 264 -6.23 0.99 -2.62
N LEU A 265 -5.85 1.07 -1.34
CA LEU A 265 -6.52 0.28 -0.30
C LEU A 265 -7.98 0.72 -0.07
N THR A 266 -8.29 1.99 -0.34
CA THR A 266 -9.67 2.51 -0.25
C THR A 266 -10.58 2.04 -1.39
N GLU A 267 -10.07 1.34 -2.41
CA GLU A 267 -10.89 0.68 -3.43
C GLU A 267 -11.73 -0.46 -2.86
N LYS A 268 -11.33 -1.00 -1.70
CA LYS A 268 -11.98 -2.15 -1.07
C LYS A 268 -12.28 -1.97 0.41
N TYR A 269 -11.47 -1.19 1.13
CA TYR A 269 -11.52 -1.09 2.58
C TYR A 269 -11.82 0.32 3.08
N ARG A 270 -12.61 0.44 4.14
CA ARG A 270 -12.62 1.64 4.99
C ARG A 270 -11.38 1.62 5.88
N LEU A 271 -10.51 2.62 5.74
CA LEU A 271 -9.25 2.64 6.46
C LEU A 271 -9.36 3.35 7.82
N SER A 272 -8.64 2.82 8.79
CA SER A 272 -8.26 3.50 10.03
C SER A 272 -6.74 3.51 10.09
N ILE A 273 -6.13 4.68 10.00
CA ILE A 273 -4.68 4.82 9.85
C ILE A 273 -4.11 5.30 11.19
N SER A 274 -3.09 4.60 11.70
CA SER A 274 -2.38 4.94 12.93
C SER A 274 -0.88 5.01 12.65
N LEU A 275 -0.31 6.18 12.84
CA LEU A 275 1.14 6.38 12.73
C LEU A 275 1.79 6.11 14.09
N THR A 276 2.89 5.36 14.12
CA THR A 276 3.62 5.05 15.35
C THR A 276 4.63 6.15 15.67
N GLU A 277 4.85 6.40 16.95
CA GLU A 277 5.93 7.25 17.46
C GLU A 277 7.10 6.39 17.98
N LYS A 278 8.24 7.01 18.29
CA LYS A 278 9.46 6.32 18.72
C LYS A 278 9.26 5.38 19.91
N ASP A 279 8.47 5.81 20.89
CA ASP A 279 8.25 5.08 22.14
C ASP A 279 6.94 4.28 22.14
N THR A 280 6.31 4.11 20.97
CA THR A 280 5.07 3.34 20.83
C THR A 280 5.36 1.85 20.95
N ASP A 281 4.70 1.18 21.91
CA ASP A 281 4.60 -0.27 21.88
C ASP A 281 3.61 -0.69 20.78
N VAL A 282 4.16 -1.03 19.62
CA VAL A 282 3.39 -1.36 18.41
C VAL A 282 2.52 -2.60 18.62
N SER A 283 2.95 -3.55 19.44
CA SER A 283 2.19 -4.77 19.70
C SER A 283 0.94 -4.49 20.54
N VAL A 284 1.08 -3.66 21.57
CA VAL A 284 -0.05 -3.20 22.41
C VAL A 284 -1.00 -2.32 21.60
N LEU A 285 -0.47 -1.42 20.77
CA LEU A 285 -1.26 -0.61 19.85
C LEU A 285 -2.10 -1.49 18.91
N ALA A 286 -1.49 -2.51 18.31
CA ALA A 286 -2.19 -3.41 17.40
C ALA A 286 -3.31 -4.18 18.11
N GLN A 287 -3.06 -4.72 19.31
CA GLN A 287 -4.08 -5.37 20.14
C GLN A 287 -5.25 -4.43 20.45
N HIS A 288 -4.93 -3.20 20.84
CA HIS A 288 -5.92 -2.19 21.17
C HIS A 288 -6.81 -1.86 19.97
N LEU A 289 -6.21 -1.57 18.81
CA LEU A 289 -6.95 -1.23 17.60
C LEU A 289 -7.81 -2.38 17.10
N VAL A 290 -7.33 -3.63 17.16
CA VAL A 290 -8.14 -4.80 16.82
C VAL A 290 -9.34 -4.93 17.75
N SER A 291 -9.16 -4.75 19.06
CA SER A 291 -10.25 -4.85 20.02
C SER A 291 -11.31 -3.75 19.84
N GLN A 292 -10.91 -2.55 19.42
CA GLN A 292 -11.81 -1.42 19.24
C GLN A 292 -12.53 -1.43 17.89
N VAL A 293 -11.80 -1.74 16.82
CA VAL A 293 -12.30 -1.60 15.44
C VAL A 293 -12.87 -2.90 14.91
N GLN A 294 -12.40 -4.05 15.41
CA GLN A 294 -12.69 -5.39 14.86
C GLN A 294 -12.50 -5.42 13.33
N PRO A 295 -11.30 -5.07 12.84
CA PRO A 295 -11.06 -4.97 11.41
C PRO A 295 -11.05 -6.34 10.75
N HIS A 296 -11.36 -6.37 9.45
CA HIS A 296 -11.21 -7.59 8.65
C HIS A 296 -9.74 -7.89 8.35
N ILE A 297 -8.92 -6.84 8.30
CA ILE A 297 -7.47 -6.93 8.08
C ILE A 297 -6.72 -5.86 8.87
N VAL A 298 -5.60 -6.25 9.46
CA VAL A 298 -4.60 -5.33 10.01
C VAL A 298 -3.42 -5.30 9.06
N ILE A 299 -3.06 -4.12 8.59
CA ILE A 299 -1.98 -3.88 7.64
C ILE A 299 -0.84 -3.19 8.38
N ALA A 300 0.34 -3.80 8.40
CA ALA A 300 1.53 -3.23 9.02
C ALA A 300 2.42 -2.58 7.95
N GLY A 301 2.69 -1.28 8.06
CA GLY A 301 3.59 -0.52 7.21
C GLY A 301 4.90 -0.19 7.89
N GLY A 302 6.00 -0.78 7.45
CA GLY A 302 7.31 -0.52 8.05
C GLY A 302 8.38 -1.49 7.58
N GLY A 303 9.48 -1.56 8.32
CA GLY A 303 10.46 -2.63 8.18
C GLY A 303 10.08 -3.90 8.94
N ASP A 304 10.92 -4.93 8.84
CA ASP A 304 10.65 -6.26 9.40
C ASP A 304 10.30 -6.23 10.90
N GLY A 305 10.97 -5.40 11.71
CA GLY A 305 10.63 -5.25 13.15
C GLY A 305 9.24 -4.66 13.42
N THR A 306 8.76 -3.73 12.58
CA THR A 306 7.39 -3.20 12.66
C THR A 306 6.39 -4.28 12.28
N LEU A 307 6.66 -5.05 11.22
CA LEU A 307 5.83 -6.18 10.80
C LEU A 307 5.72 -7.23 11.92
N ALA A 308 6.86 -7.62 12.52
CA ALA A 308 6.91 -8.57 13.62
C ALA A 308 6.15 -8.09 14.86
N SER A 309 6.27 -6.80 15.20
CA SER A 309 5.57 -6.23 16.37
C SER A 309 4.05 -6.20 16.18
N VAL A 310 3.56 -5.84 14.97
CA VAL A 310 2.12 -5.91 14.67
C VAL A 310 1.65 -7.36 14.66
N ALA A 311 2.40 -8.28 14.04
CA ALA A 311 2.09 -9.71 14.05
C ALA A 311 1.99 -10.25 15.50
N HIS A 312 2.92 -9.87 16.38
CA HIS A 312 2.86 -10.21 17.81
C HIS A 312 1.59 -9.68 18.50
N GLY A 313 1.10 -8.52 18.07
CA GLY A 313 -0.15 -7.99 18.59
C GLY A 313 -1.38 -8.79 18.17
N ILE A 314 -1.35 -9.46 17.01
CA ILE A 314 -2.58 -9.97 16.37
C ILE A 314 -2.61 -11.48 16.10
N TYR A 315 -1.52 -12.23 16.29
CA TYR A 315 -1.41 -13.67 15.94
C TYR A 315 -2.36 -14.64 16.69
N GLN A 316 -3.24 -14.14 17.56
CA GLN A 316 -4.29 -14.93 18.20
C GLN A 316 -5.67 -14.31 18.00
N GLN A 317 -5.78 -13.38 17.06
CA GLN A 317 -6.99 -12.66 16.72
C GLN A 317 -7.52 -13.19 15.38
N ASP A 318 -8.84 -13.21 15.24
CA ASP A 318 -9.52 -13.57 13.98
C ASP A 318 -9.52 -12.36 13.03
N THR A 319 -8.33 -12.01 12.54
CA THR A 319 -8.10 -10.92 11.57
C THR A 319 -7.00 -11.32 10.59
N LEU A 320 -7.17 -10.93 9.33
CA LEU A 320 -6.11 -11.09 8.35
C LEU A 320 -4.94 -10.13 8.63
N PHE A 321 -3.76 -10.50 8.15
CA PHE A 321 -2.55 -9.68 8.20
C PHE A 321 -2.13 -9.25 6.79
N GLY A 322 -1.97 -7.94 6.59
CA GLY A 322 -1.34 -7.37 5.42
C GLY A 322 0.02 -6.78 5.77
N ILE A 323 0.99 -6.85 4.86
CA ILE A 323 2.32 -6.26 5.06
C ILE A 323 2.58 -5.20 4.01
N LEU A 324 2.98 -4.00 4.40
CA LEU A 324 3.43 -2.93 3.51
C LEU A 324 4.95 -2.75 3.72
N PRO A 325 5.78 -3.20 2.77
CA PRO A 325 7.25 -3.18 2.86
C PRO A 325 7.84 -1.77 2.72
N LEU A 326 7.74 -0.97 3.77
CA LEU A 326 8.25 0.40 3.84
C LEU A 326 9.65 0.48 4.48
N GLY A 327 10.25 -0.65 4.83
CA GLY A 327 11.62 -0.72 5.33
C GLY A 327 12.68 -0.70 4.23
N THR A 328 13.92 -0.92 4.67
CA THR A 328 15.08 -0.99 3.77
C THR A 328 15.41 -2.43 3.37
N ALA A 329 15.28 -3.40 4.29
CA ALA A 329 15.55 -4.81 4.04
C ALA A 329 14.34 -5.53 3.43
N ASN A 330 13.18 -5.45 4.11
CA ASN A 330 11.91 -6.05 3.71
C ASN A 330 12.06 -7.55 3.41
N SER A 331 12.75 -8.24 4.33
CA SER A 331 13.05 -9.66 4.20
C SER A 331 11.77 -10.50 4.17
N LEU A 332 10.82 -10.22 5.07
CA LEU A 332 9.55 -10.95 5.12
C LEU A 332 8.75 -10.78 3.82
N ALA A 333 8.68 -9.56 3.29
CA ALA A 333 7.99 -9.31 2.03
C ALA A 333 8.64 -10.04 0.85
N THR A 334 9.97 -10.13 0.81
CA THR A 334 10.68 -10.91 -0.22
C THR A 334 10.29 -12.39 -0.18
N VAL A 335 10.10 -12.94 1.02
CA VAL A 335 9.70 -14.35 1.21
C VAL A 335 8.23 -14.56 0.83
N LEU A 336 7.32 -13.69 1.28
CA LEU A 336 5.88 -13.88 1.13
C LEU A 336 5.30 -13.41 -0.21
N LEU A 337 5.84 -12.32 -0.76
CA LEU A 337 5.37 -11.72 -2.02
C LEU A 337 6.21 -12.17 -3.24
N GLY A 338 7.33 -12.85 -3.00
CA GLY A 338 8.22 -13.36 -4.03
C GLY A 338 9.19 -12.33 -4.61
N PRO A 339 10.02 -12.72 -5.60
CA PRO A 339 11.17 -11.92 -6.05
C PRO A 339 10.79 -10.64 -6.80
N MET A 340 9.61 -10.59 -7.43
CA MET A 340 9.13 -9.41 -8.14
C MET A 340 8.87 -8.23 -7.18
N SER A 341 8.67 -8.50 -5.89
CA SER A 341 8.45 -7.46 -4.87
C SER A 341 9.66 -6.54 -4.71
N LYS A 342 10.86 -6.94 -5.17
CA LYS A 342 12.03 -6.06 -5.13
C LYS A 342 11.94 -4.89 -6.10
N LEU A 343 11.14 -5.00 -7.16
CA LEU A 343 10.99 -3.95 -8.18
C LEU A 343 9.92 -2.94 -7.81
N ASP A 344 8.79 -3.43 -7.30
CA ASP A 344 7.67 -2.60 -6.87
C ASP A 344 7.02 -3.19 -5.60
N PRO A 345 7.67 -3.01 -4.45
CA PRO A 345 7.30 -3.70 -3.20
C PRO A 345 5.95 -3.25 -2.66
N VAL A 346 5.65 -1.96 -2.78
CA VAL A 346 4.44 -1.35 -2.20
C VAL A 346 3.21 -1.73 -3.01
N ASN A 347 3.27 -1.63 -4.34
CA ASN A 347 2.12 -1.94 -5.18
C ASN A 347 1.79 -3.42 -5.19
N GLN A 348 2.79 -4.32 -5.25
CA GLN A 348 2.53 -5.76 -5.13
C GLN A 348 1.87 -6.14 -3.81
N SER A 349 2.29 -5.50 -2.72
CA SER A 349 1.65 -5.68 -1.42
C SER A 349 0.19 -5.21 -1.46
N CYS A 350 -0.09 -4.01 -1.98
CA CYS A 350 -1.45 -3.50 -2.10
C CYS A 350 -2.32 -4.42 -2.97
N GLU A 351 -1.80 -4.90 -4.10
CA GLU A 351 -2.48 -5.85 -4.98
C GLU A 351 -2.80 -7.18 -4.27
N ALA A 352 -1.86 -7.74 -3.50
CA ALA A 352 -2.09 -8.96 -2.71
C ALA A 352 -3.20 -8.75 -1.66
N ILE A 353 -3.17 -7.62 -0.95
CA ILE A 353 -4.19 -7.23 0.03
C ILE A 353 -5.58 -7.06 -0.61
N LEU A 354 -5.63 -6.45 -1.81
CA LEU A 354 -6.87 -6.25 -2.55
C LEU A 354 -7.41 -7.56 -3.14
N ALA A 355 -6.54 -8.45 -3.62
CA ALA A 355 -6.90 -9.77 -4.12
C ALA A 355 -7.53 -10.64 -3.03
N GLY A 356 -7.04 -10.53 -1.78
CA GLY A 356 -7.61 -11.20 -0.61
C GLY A 356 -7.35 -12.72 -0.56
N LYS A 357 -6.35 -13.21 -1.30
CA LYS A 357 -5.84 -14.56 -1.11
C LYS A 357 -4.96 -14.59 0.13
N THR A 358 -5.05 -15.67 0.90
CA THR A 358 -4.37 -15.78 2.18
C THR A 358 -3.56 -17.06 2.27
N LYS A 359 -2.52 -17.01 3.10
CA LYS A 359 -1.74 -18.17 3.49
C LYS A 359 -1.47 -18.10 5.00
N ALA A 360 -1.77 -19.19 5.70
CA ALA A 360 -1.42 -19.33 7.11
C ALA A 360 0.11 -19.49 7.22
N ILE A 361 0.74 -18.67 8.06
CA ILE A 361 2.17 -18.76 8.34
C ILE A 361 2.40 -19.07 9.82
N ASP A 362 3.55 -19.67 10.08
CA ASP A 362 4.01 -19.95 11.42
C ASP A 362 4.73 -18.74 12.01
N ILE A 363 4.76 -18.68 13.34
CA ILE A 363 5.48 -17.65 14.10
C ILE A 363 6.43 -18.33 15.07
N MET A 364 7.65 -17.80 15.17
CA MET A 364 8.64 -18.21 16.14
C MET A 364 8.48 -17.39 17.43
N HIS A 365 8.43 -18.04 18.59
CA HIS A 365 8.46 -17.37 19.90
C HIS A 365 9.80 -17.61 20.56
N CYS A 366 10.59 -16.55 20.72
CA CYS A 366 11.87 -16.56 21.42
C CYS A 366 11.70 -15.91 22.80
N ASN A 367 11.79 -16.69 23.88
CA ASN A 367 11.58 -16.24 25.26
C ASN A 367 10.28 -15.41 25.43
N GLY A 368 9.21 -15.81 24.74
CA GLY A 368 7.90 -15.14 24.75
C GLY A 368 7.75 -13.97 23.78
N ARG A 369 8.80 -13.56 23.06
CA ARG A 369 8.72 -12.54 22.00
C ARG A 369 8.48 -13.21 20.65
N ALA A 370 7.50 -12.75 19.89
CA ALA A 370 7.29 -13.25 18.53
C ALA A 370 8.36 -12.71 17.58
N ALA A 371 8.73 -13.55 16.63
CA ALA A 371 9.64 -13.30 15.52
C ALA A 371 9.13 -14.06 14.29
N LEU A 372 9.33 -13.49 13.12
CA LEU A 372 8.83 -14.01 11.86
C LEU A 372 9.93 -14.64 11.01
N LEU A 373 11.19 -14.20 11.18
CA LEU A 373 12.28 -14.58 10.30
C LEU A 373 13.26 -15.55 10.97
N VAL A 374 14.09 -15.04 11.88
CA VAL A 374 15.36 -15.69 12.23
C VAL A 374 15.93 -15.23 13.57
N ALA A 375 16.51 -16.17 14.31
CA ALA A 375 17.36 -15.94 15.46
C ALA A 375 18.79 -16.42 15.17
N ALA A 376 19.78 -15.67 15.62
CA ALA A 376 21.19 -15.98 15.37
C ALA A 376 22.08 -15.71 16.59
N VAL A 377 22.78 -16.74 17.05
CA VAL A 377 23.78 -16.67 18.14
C VAL A 377 25.18 -16.80 17.54
N GLY A 378 26.13 -16.09 18.15
CA GLY A 378 27.54 -16.15 17.77
C GLY A 378 28.04 -14.96 17.00
N PHE A 379 27.21 -13.93 16.81
CA PHE A 379 27.49 -12.78 15.94
C PHE A 379 27.53 -11.42 16.66
N GLY A 380 27.46 -11.43 17.99
CA GLY A 380 27.05 -10.27 18.78
C GLY A 380 28.01 -9.08 18.78
N GLN A 381 29.32 -9.28 18.96
CA GLN A 381 30.23 -8.15 19.24
C GLN A 381 30.45 -7.24 18.01
N GLU A 382 30.66 -7.82 16.83
CA GLU A 382 30.77 -7.04 15.59
C GLU A 382 29.42 -6.46 15.12
N MET A 383 28.29 -7.13 15.37
CA MET A 383 26.97 -6.56 15.07
C MET A 383 26.67 -5.33 15.95
N ILE A 384 27.01 -5.38 17.23
CA ILE A 384 26.86 -4.24 18.15
C ILE A 384 27.75 -3.06 17.71
N GLU A 385 29.01 -3.33 17.34
CA GLU A 385 29.93 -2.29 16.86
C GLU A 385 29.52 -1.69 15.51
N ARG A 386 28.96 -2.48 14.59
CA ARG A 386 28.48 -2.00 13.28
C ARG A 386 27.13 -1.32 13.34
N ALA A 387 26.20 -1.76 14.20
CA ALA A 387 24.94 -1.06 14.46
C ALA A 387 25.21 0.40 14.89
N SER A 388 26.24 0.64 15.72
CA SER A 388 26.68 1.98 16.12
C SER A 388 27.28 2.83 14.98
N ARG A 389 27.76 2.20 13.90
CA ARG A 389 28.29 2.88 12.70
C ARG A 389 27.22 3.10 11.63
N GLU A 390 26.22 2.23 11.54
CA GLU A 390 25.10 2.32 10.58
C GLU A 390 24.01 3.29 11.02
N GLU A 391 23.90 3.65 12.31
CA GLU A 391 23.24 4.89 12.73
C GLU A 391 23.79 6.13 12.00
N LYS A 392 24.99 6.06 11.40
CA LYS A 392 25.59 7.13 10.61
C LYS A 392 25.44 6.96 9.09
N ASN A 393 24.98 5.83 8.55
CA ASN A 393 24.91 5.58 7.09
C ASN A 393 23.68 4.77 6.67
N HIS A 394 22.88 5.36 5.77
CA HIS A 394 21.66 4.80 5.16
C HIS A 394 21.94 3.62 4.19
N SER A 395 22.43 2.47 4.68
CA SER A 395 22.62 1.26 3.84
C SER A 395 21.91 0.03 4.39
N GLY A 396 20.59 0.00 4.32
CA GLY A 396 19.85 -1.25 4.49
C GLY A 396 19.84 -2.11 3.22
N GLN A 397 19.42 -3.37 3.38
CA GLN A 397 19.74 -4.59 2.61
C GLN A 397 21.16 -5.15 2.80
N LEU A 398 22.19 -4.31 2.98
CA LEU A 398 23.58 -4.79 3.04
C LEU A 398 24.07 -5.09 4.46
N ALA A 399 23.45 -4.52 5.50
CA ALA A 399 23.84 -4.71 6.91
C ALA A 399 23.70 -6.17 7.38
N TYR A 400 22.53 -6.77 7.15
CA TYR A 400 22.22 -8.12 7.58
C TYR A 400 23.10 -9.17 6.85
N ILE A 401 23.23 -9.02 5.52
CA ILE A 401 23.97 -9.97 4.66
C ILE A 401 25.50 -9.83 4.84
N ARG A 402 26.04 -8.61 4.93
CA ARG A 402 27.50 -8.41 5.12
C ARG A 402 27.94 -8.67 6.55
N GLY A 403 27.10 -8.37 7.54
CA GLY A 403 27.34 -8.69 8.94
C GLY A 403 27.49 -10.19 9.16
N LEU A 404 26.56 -11.00 8.63
CA LEU A 404 26.62 -12.47 8.68
C LEU A 404 27.85 -13.05 7.96
N TRP A 405 28.25 -12.48 6.82
CA TRP A 405 29.36 -12.99 6.01
C TRP A 405 30.75 -12.74 6.62
N GLN A 406 30.98 -11.54 7.16
CA GLN A 406 32.30 -11.17 7.69
C GLN A 406 32.53 -11.66 9.12
N ALA A 407 31.45 -11.88 9.88
CA ALA A 407 31.51 -12.36 11.25
C ALA A 407 31.93 -13.84 11.35
N VAL A 408 31.65 -14.68 10.34
CA VAL A 408 32.13 -16.08 10.34
C VAL A 408 33.66 -16.16 10.32
N SER A 409 34.38 -15.18 9.75
CA SER A 409 35.86 -15.21 9.76
C SER A 409 36.51 -14.65 11.03
N GLU A 410 35.76 -13.92 11.88
CA GLU A 410 36.31 -13.21 13.05
C GLU A 410 35.72 -13.65 14.41
N ASN A 411 34.65 -14.47 14.40
CA ASN A 411 33.96 -14.88 15.62
C ASN A 411 34.72 -15.91 16.46
N LYS A 412 34.69 -15.70 17.78
CA LYS A 412 35.22 -16.65 18.76
C LYS A 412 34.21 -17.78 18.98
N PRO A 413 34.67 -19.05 19.01
CA PRO A 413 33.84 -20.16 19.44
C PRO A 413 33.20 -19.91 20.80
N PHE A 414 31.93 -20.27 20.92
CA PHE A 414 31.19 -20.28 22.19
C PHE A 414 30.74 -21.69 22.52
N GLU A 415 30.51 -21.93 23.81
CA GLU A 415 30.05 -23.21 24.34
C GLU A 415 28.62 -23.05 24.84
N CYS A 416 27.77 -24.01 24.50
CA CYS A 416 26.35 -24.03 24.87
C CYS A 416 25.86 -25.46 25.10
N GLN A 417 24.74 -25.59 25.81
CA GLN A 417 23.96 -26.83 25.87
C GLN A 417 22.70 -26.65 25.04
N VAL A 418 22.44 -27.61 24.15
CA VAL A 418 21.28 -27.56 23.25
C VAL A 418 20.38 -28.77 23.49
N SER A 419 19.07 -28.56 23.42
CA SER A 419 18.06 -29.63 23.37
C SER A 419 17.03 -29.34 22.28
N PHE A 420 16.67 -30.34 21.50
CA PHE A 420 15.58 -30.27 20.52
C PHE A 420 14.36 -31.03 21.04
N ASP A 421 13.16 -30.44 20.90
CA ASP A 421 11.86 -31.05 21.19
C ASP A 421 11.75 -31.74 22.56
N GLY A 422 12.43 -31.19 23.57
CA GLY A 422 12.44 -31.73 24.94
C GLY A 422 13.32 -32.97 25.14
N GLY A 423 14.16 -33.32 24.16
CA GLY A 423 15.17 -34.36 24.28
C GLY A 423 16.31 -34.00 25.25
N GLU A 424 17.29 -34.90 25.36
CA GLU A 424 18.45 -34.69 26.25
C GLU A 424 19.29 -33.48 25.81
N HIS A 425 19.77 -32.73 26.80
CA HIS A 425 20.72 -31.65 26.56
C HIS A 425 22.08 -32.23 26.20
N PHE A 426 22.69 -31.75 25.12
CA PHE A 426 24.05 -32.09 24.74
C PHE A 426 24.92 -30.83 24.65
N ALA A 427 26.17 -30.96 25.08
CA ALA A 427 27.15 -29.88 24.99
C ALA A 427 27.63 -29.70 23.55
N MET A 428 27.73 -28.46 23.11
CA MET A 428 28.18 -28.08 21.77
C MET A 428 29.11 -26.89 21.84
N LYS A 429 30.13 -26.92 20.97
CA LYS A 429 31.01 -25.79 20.72
C LYS A 429 30.89 -25.37 19.26
N CYS A 430 30.42 -24.16 19.03
CA CYS A 430 30.15 -23.63 17.69
C CYS A 430 30.57 -22.16 17.59
N VAL A 431 30.71 -21.67 16.36
CA VAL A 431 30.91 -20.24 16.08
C VAL A 431 29.62 -19.52 15.71
N SER A 432 28.61 -20.28 15.29
CA SER A 432 27.33 -19.76 14.83
C SER A 432 26.26 -20.82 15.02
N LEU A 433 25.10 -20.35 15.47
CA LEU A 433 23.87 -21.11 15.54
C LEU A 433 22.74 -20.21 15.02
N VAL A 434 22.14 -20.59 13.90
CA VAL A 434 21.04 -19.87 13.24
C VAL A 434 19.80 -20.73 13.29
N ILE A 435 18.67 -20.14 13.69
CA ILE A 435 17.36 -20.76 13.78
C ILE A 435 16.41 -19.93 12.94
N ALA A 436 15.82 -20.50 11.89
CA ALA A 436 14.98 -19.78 10.94
C ALA A 436 13.58 -20.37 10.87
N ASN A 437 12.58 -19.49 10.80
CA ASN A 437 11.21 -19.80 10.38
C ASN A 437 10.99 -19.37 8.92
N ALA A 438 11.50 -18.19 8.57
CA ALA A 438 11.46 -17.68 7.21
C ALA A 438 12.71 -16.86 6.92
N ALA A 439 13.30 -17.01 5.74
CA ALA A 439 14.45 -16.19 5.37
C ALA A 439 14.55 -16.04 3.85
N PRO A 440 14.87 -14.84 3.34
CA PRO A 440 15.23 -14.68 1.93
C PRO A 440 16.44 -15.55 1.60
N LYS A 441 16.51 -16.04 0.35
CA LYS A 441 17.67 -16.82 -0.17
C LYS A 441 19.03 -16.15 -0.01
N THR A 442 19.05 -14.83 0.15
CA THR A 442 20.27 -14.06 0.41
C THR A 442 20.81 -14.25 1.82
N THR A 443 20.04 -14.82 2.74
CA THR A 443 20.43 -15.14 4.11
C THR A 443 21.04 -16.54 4.16
N ILE A 444 22.26 -16.68 3.66
CA ILE A 444 22.86 -17.99 3.36
C ILE A 444 22.86 -18.94 4.57
N LEU A 445 23.19 -18.45 5.77
CA LEU A 445 23.22 -19.27 6.98
C LEU A 445 21.85 -19.73 7.49
N ALA A 446 20.77 -19.15 7.00
CA ALA A 446 19.42 -19.65 7.26
C ALA A 446 19.00 -20.73 6.25
N GLN A 447 19.84 -21.05 5.25
CA GLN A 447 19.50 -21.99 4.16
C GLN A 447 20.16 -23.37 4.35
N GLY A 448 20.63 -23.71 5.55
CA GLY A 448 21.44 -24.91 5.78
C GLY A 448 20.76 -26.22 5.37
N HIS A 449 19.46 -26.37 5.66
CA HIS A 449 18.69 -27.56 5.23
C HIS A 449 18.04 -27.40 3.85
N GLY A 450 18.11 -26.20 3.26
CA GLY A 450 17.29 -25.74 2.15
C GLY A 450 16.64 -24.40 2.48
N GLU A 451 15.73 -23.94 1.63
CA GLU A 451 14.93 -22.73 1.89
C GLU A 451 13.91 -23.01 3.02
N PRO A 452 13.89 -22.20 4.11
CA PRO A 452 12.93 -22.38 5.18
C PRO A 452 11.49 -22.29 4.69
N ILE A 453 10.64 -23.19 5.17
CA ILE A 453 9.23 -23.27 4.81
C ILE A 453 8.41 -22.70 5.97
N TYR A 454 7.99 -21.45 5.84
CA TYR A 454 7.31 -20.67 6.87
C TYR A 454 5.90 -21.15 7.27
N ASP A 455 5.48 -22.33 6.82
CA ASP A 455 4.17 -22.92 7.06
C ASP A 455 4.19 -24.45 7.27
N ASP A 456 5.36 -25.05 7.51
CA ASP A 456 5.50 -26.50 7.76
C ASP A 456 5.47 -26.88 9.25
N GLY A 457 5.45 -25.88 10.13
CA GLY A 457 5.46 -26.03 11.58
C GLY A 457 6.81 -26.46 12.15
N LEU A 458 7.92 -26.17 11.48
CA LEU A 458 9.27 -26.50 11.92
C LEU A 458 10.20 -25.27 11.91
N LEU A 459 11.23 -25.32 12.74
CA LEU A 459 12.34 -24.38 12.75
C LEU A 459 13.54 -25.03 12.04
N ASP A 460 14.13 -24.33 11.08
CA ASP A 460 15.36 -24.74 10.43
C ASP A 460 16.58 -24.27 11.23
N VAL A 461 17.36 -25.24 11.73
CA VAL A 461 18.53 -24.98 12.56
C VAL A 461 19.80 -25.26 11.76
N THR A 462 20.66 -24.25 11.66
CA THR A 462 21.98 -24.35 11.02
C THR A 462 23.07 -24.05 12.04
N ILE A 463 23.98 -25.01 12.20
CA ILE A 463 25.07 -24.98 13.17
C ILE A 463 26.38 -24.96 12.40
N LEU A 464 27.24 -24.00 12.75
CA LEU A 464 28.65 -24.00 12.36
C LEU A 464 29.52 -24.40 13.56
N PRO A 465 29.96 -25.67 13.67
CA PRO A 465 30.85 -26.12 14.73
C PRO A 465 32.18 -25.36 14.72
N ALA A 466 32.82 -25.31 15.88
CA ALA A 466 34.17 -24.78 15.99
C ALA A 466 35.19 -25.82 15.49
N GLU A 467 36.09 -25.41 14.60
CA GLU A 467 37.20 -26.26 14.13
C GLU A 467 38.26 -26.44 15.23
N PRO A 468 38.81 -27.66 15.43
CA PRO A 468 39.86 -27.90 16.42
C PRO A 468 41.13 -27.08 16.18
N SER A 469 41.41 -26.71 14.93
CA SER A 469 42.60 -25.95 14.51
C SER A 469 42.45 -24.43 14.69
N GLY A 470 41.25 -23.94 15.01
CA GLY A 470 40.94 -22.51 15.18
C GLY A 470 40.84 -21.70 13.89
N ALA A 471 41.12 -22.29 12.71
CA ALA A 471 40.94 -21.65 11.42
C ALA A 471 39.69 -22.19 10.71
N GLN A 472 38.69 -21.34 10.49
CA GLN A 472 37.52 -21.68 9.68
C GLN A 472 37.75 -21.33 8.22
N ASN A 473 37.91 -22.37 7.41
CA ASN A 473 38.07 -22.26 5.95
C ASN A 473 36.76 -22.66 5.24
N LEU A 474 35.62 -22.11 5.67
CA LEU A 474 34.33 -22.36 5.01
C LEU A 474 34.27 -21.54 3.70
N THR A 475 33.99 -22.22 2.58
CA THR A 475 33.76 -21.53 1.32
C THR A 475 32.30 -21.08 1.19
N VAL A 476 32.05 -20.01 0.44
CA VAL A 476 30.67 -19.55 0.13
C VAL A 476 29.86 -20.65 -0.58
N ALA A 477 30.52 -21.53 -1.32
CA ALA A 477 29.89 -22.66 -1.98
C ALA A 477 29.37 -23.71 -0.97
N GLU A 478 30.14 -24.04 0.07
CA GLU A 478 29.73 -24.97 1.14
C GLU A 478 28.52 -24.46 1.93
N LEU A 479 28.38 -23.14 2.04
CA LEU A 479 27.26 -22.50 2.74
C LEU A 479 25.96 -22.45 1.91
N ILE A 480 26.07 -22.36 0.58
CA ILE A 480 24.91 -22.28 -0.33
C ILE A 480 24.44 -23.68 -0.77
N LEU A 481 25.36 -24.64 -0.85
CA LEU A 481 25.10 -25.99 -1.38
C LEU A 481 25.53 -27.08 -0.38
N PRO A 482 24.95 -27.12 0.83
CA PRO A 482 25.26 -28.16 1.82
C PRO A 482 24.97 -29.58 1.30
N LYS A 483 24.13 -29.73 0.25
CA LYS A 483 23.80 -31.02 -0.38
C LYS A 483 24.78 -31.50 -1.47
N LEU A 484 25.80 -30.73 -1.86
CA LEU A 484 26.69 -31.13 -2.96
C LEU A 484 27.92 -31.94 -2.53
N ASP A 485 28.34 -31.86 -1.26
CA ASP A 485 29.46 -32.66 -0.74
C ASP A 485 29.22 -33.04 0.73
N ASP A 486 28.66 -34.23 0.96
CA ASP A 486 28.55 -34.86 2.30
C ASP A 486 29.91 -35.10 2.99
N ALA A 487 31.02 -34.88 2.28
CA ALA A 487 32.38 -35.18 2.74
C ALA A 487 33.23 -33.96 3.14
N SER A 488 32.81 -32.72 2.85
CA SER A 488 33.65 -31.52 3.04
C SER A 488 33.04 -30.40 3.87
N SER A 489 31.72 -30.33 4.06
CA SER A 489 31.11 -29.26 4.87
C SER A 489 30.98 -29.67 6.34
N ASN A 490 31.61 -28.93 7.25
CA ASN A 490 31.47 -29.15 8.70
C ASN A 490 30.14 -28.58 9.25
N ILE A 491 29.18 -28.23 8.38
CA ILE A 491 27.91 -27.60 8.73
C ILE A 491 26.94 -28.68 9.20
N ARG A 492 26.30 -28.49 10.37
CA ARG A 492 25.24 -29.40 10.86
C ARG A 492 23.89 -28.73 10.72
N THR A 493 22.89 -29.50 10.35
CA THR A 493 21.52 -29.01 10.14
C THR A 493 20.52 -29.89 10.89
N ALA A 494 19.44 -29.28 11.36
CA ALA A 494 18.35 -29.97 12.02
C ALA A 494 17.03 -29.22 11.80
N GLN A 495 15.91 -29.92 11.97
CA GLN A 495 14.58 -29.33 12.04
C GLN A 495 13.92 -29.74 13.36
N CYS A 496 13.19 -28.83 14.01
CA CYS A 496 12.53 -29.07 15.29
C CYS A 496 11.35 -28.13 15.50
N GLU A 497 10.41 -28.47 16.38
CA GLU A 497 9.34 -27.54 16.79
C GLU A 497 9.79 -26.61 17.93
N LYS A 498 10.75 -27.08 18.74
CA LYS A 498 11.29 -26.38 19.89
C LYS A 498 12.79 -26.62 20.03
N ILE A 499 13.54 -25.55 20.31
CA ILE A 499 14.95 -25.60 20.67
C ILE A 499 15.18 -24.81 21.96
N ASN A 500 15.93 -25.39 22.90
CA ASN A 500 16.46 -24.67 24.06
C ASN A 500 17.98 -24.59 23.96
N ILE A 501 18.53 -23.43 24.24
CA ILE A 501 19.97 -23.16 24.21
C ILE A 501 20.33 -22.51 25.55
N ALA A 502 21.22 -23.15 26.31
CA ALA A 502 21.70 -22.66 27.58
C ALA A 502 23.21 -22.34 27.50
N PHE A 503 23.60 -21.20 28.06
CA PHE A 503 24.97 -20.71 28.10
C PHE A 503 25.46 -20.56 29.54
N ALA A 504 26.77 -20.68 29.76
CA ALA A 504 27.35 -20.45 31.08
C ALA A 504 27.24 -18.98 31.54
N THR A 505 27.25 -18.05 30.58
CA THR A 505 27.11 -16.60 30.79
C THR A 505 26.13 -16.03 29.78
N ASP A 506 25.62 -14.81 30.03
CA ASP A 506 24.75 -14.15 29.05
C ASP A 506 25.46 -14.07 27.69
N GLN A 507 24.74 -14.45 26.64
CA GLN A 507 25.20 -14.37 25.26
C GLN A 507 24.31 -13.43 24.47
N HIS A 508 24.96 -12.62 23.63
CA HIS A 508 24.26 -11.79 22.67
C HIS A 508 23.76 -12.61 21.49
N TYR A 509 22.53 -12.33 21.08
CA TYR A 509 21.90 -12.94 19.92
C TYR A 509 21.08 -11.91 19.16
N ALA A 510 20.95 -12.10 17.85
CA ALA A 510 20.03 -11.32 17.03
C ALA A 510 18.70 -12.06 16.90
N LEU A 511 17.59 -11.34 17.00
CA LEU A 511 16.23 -11.82 16.75
C LEU A 511 15.57 -10.86 15.77
N ASP A 512 15.30 -11.32 14.53
CA ASP A 512 14.78 -10.48 13.43
C ASP A 512 15.56 -9.16 13.20
N GLY A 513 16.85 -9.15 13.58
CA GLY A 513 17.75 -8.01 13.47
C GLY A 513 17.90 -7.16 14.74
N GLU A 514 17.12 -7.40 15.80
CA GLU A 514 17.31 -6.76 17.11
C GLU A 514 18.33 -7.55 17.95
N ILE A 515 19.27 -6.86 18.59
CA ILE A 515 20.28 -7.50 19.46
C ILE A 515 19.76 -7.60 20.89
N LEU A 516 19.68 -8.83 21.39
CA LEU A 516 19.23 -9.19 22.73
C LEU A 516 20.36 -9.93 23.48
N SER A 517 20.14 -10.20 24.76
CA SER A 517 21.08 -10.94 25.60
C SER A 517 20.35 -11.84 26.59
N ALA A 518 20.76 -13.10 26.68
CA ALA A 518 20.21 -14.06 27.65
C ALA A 518 21.19 -15.21 27.93
N LYS A 519 21.06 -15.85 29.09
CA LYS A 519 21.69 -17.15 29.42
C LYS A 519 20.93 -18.34 28.85
N ASP A 520 19.62 -18.22 28.79
CA ASP A 520 18.73 -19.28 28.32
C ASP A 520 17.86 -18.71 27.20
N ILE A 521 17.89 -19.38 26.06
CA ILE A 521 17.11 -19.04 24.87
C ILE A 521 16.20 -20.23 24.58
N GLU A 522 14.91 -20.07 24.84
CA GLU A 522 13.86 -20.98 24.38
C GLU A 522 13.25 -20.40 23.11
N ILE A 523 13.27 -21.19 22.03
CA ILE A 523 12.60 -20.86 20.78
C ILE A 523 11.62 -21.99 20.46
N LYS A 524 10.36 -21.63 20.23
CA LYS A 524 9.31 -22.57 19.83
C LYS A 524 8.50 -22.04 18.66
N ILE A 525 8.06 -22.93 17.79
CA ILE A 525 7.17 -22.58 16.71
C ILE A 525 5.71 -22.61 17.17
N GLN A 526 4.92 -21.67 16.66
CA GLN A 526 3.47 -21.72 16.71
C GLN A 526 2.95 -21.86 15.29
N LYS A 527 2.33 -23.02 15.02
CA LYS A 527 1.85 -23.40 13.70
C LYS A 527 0.63 -22.57 13.30
N HIS A 528 0.59 -22.14 12.05
CA HIS A 528 -0.53 -21.43 11.44
C HIS A 528 -1.06 -20.29 12.31
N ALA A 529 -0.14 -19.51 12.87
CA ALA A 529 -0.44 -18.47 13.84
C ALA A 529 -1.02 -17.21 13.19
N LEU A 530 -0.85 -17.03 11.88
CA LEU A 530 -1.27 -15.79 11.22
C LEU A 530 -1.68 -16.03 9.77
N ASP A 531 -2.89 -15.59 9.40
CA ASP A 531 -3.34 -15.60 8.01
C ASP A 531 -2.89 -14.33 7.29
N VAL A 532 -1.95 -14.47 6.35
CA VAL A 532 -1.32 -13.33 5.67
C VAL A 532 -1.82 -13.19 4.25
N ALA A 533 -2.12 -11.97 3.82
CA ALA A 533 -2.46 -11.64 2.44
C ALA A 533 -1.23 -11.81 1.53
N VAL A 534 -1.36 -12.65 0.49
CA VAL A 534 -0.29 -12.99 -0.46
C VAL A 534 -0.83 -13.05 -1.90
N PRO A 535 0.02 -12.97 -2.96
CA PRO A 535 -0.41 -12.88 -4.36
C PRO A 535 -1.24 -14.05 -4.93
#